data_AF-A0A084TLG2-F1
#
_entry.id   AF-A0A084TLG2-F1
#
_cell.length_a   1.000
_cell.length_b   1.000
_cell.length_c   1.000
_cell.angle_alpha   90.00
_cell.angle_beta   90.00
_cell.angle_gamma   90.00
#
_symmetry.space_group_name_H-M   'P 1'
#
loop_
_entity.id
_entity.type
_entity.pdbx_description
1 polymer ?
#
loop_
_entity_poly.entity_id
_entity_poly.type
_entity_poly.pdbx_seq_one_letter_code
_entity_poly.pdbx_strand_id
1 'polypeptide(L)'
;MNKIVLVTATLLGLLAVVLGAFAAHGLEKIVSAESVASFKTGVTYQMYHAFLLLFVGITDKISAKTKKISYLLVVLGVVFFSGSIYGLATNSLSGFDFKTIALITPVGGLLLITAWAVLLINFLKLKQD
;
A
#
# COMPACT_ATOMS: atom_id res chain seq x y z
N MET A 1 2.03 -7.44 18.75
CA MET A 1 1.71 -7.06 17.35
C MET A 1 2.38 -5.75 16.94
N ASN A 2 2.41 -4.71 17.80
CA ASN A 2 2.95 -3.38 17.46
C ASN A 2 4.35 -3.42 16.80
N LYS A 3 5.32 -4.21 17.33
CA LYS A 3 6.65 -4.35 16.71
C LYS A 3 6.58 -4.78 15.24
N ILE A 4 5.78 -5.80 14.93
CA ILE A 4 5.62 -6.32 13.55
C ILE A 4 5.00 -5.23 12.66
N VAL A 5 3.94 -4.58 13.15
CA VAL A 5 3.25 -3.50 12.42
C VAL A 5 4.22 -2.37 12.10
N LEU A 6 5.00 -1.90 13.08
CA LEU A 6 5.96 -0.81 12.92
C LEU A 6 7.10 -1.19 11.96
N VAL A 7 7.66 -2.39 12.09
CA VAL A 7 8.70 -2.89 11.18
C VAL A 7 8.18 -2.93 9.75
N THR A 8 7.01 -3.54 9.51
CA THR A 8 6.40 -3.59 8.19
C THR A 8 6.09 -2.20 7.65
N ALA A 9 5.57 -1.29 8.48
CA ALA A 9 5.31 0.09 8.10
C ALA A 9 6.58 0.80 7.60
N THR A 10 7.67 0.72 8.38
CA THR A 10 8.95 1.32 8.01
C THR A 10 9.56 0.68 6.76
N LEU A 11 9.40 -0.64 6.57
CA LEU A 11 9.85 -1.33 5.37
C LEU A 11 9.08 -0.87 4.13
N LEU A 12 7.75 -0.76 4.22
CA LEU A 12 6.93 -0.25 3.12
C LEU A 12 7.29 1.20 2.77
N GLY A 13 7.51 2.05 3.78
CA GLY A 13 7.95 3.43 3.57
C GLY A 13 9.32 3.51 2.91
N LEU A 14 10.30 2.75 3.40
CA LEU A 14 11.64 2.65 2.81
C LEU A 14 11.57 2.23 1.33
N LEU A 15 10.83 1.16 1.04
CA LEU A 15 10.66 0.67 -0.33
C LEU A 15 9.95 1.71 -1.21
N ALA A 16 8.98 2.44 -0.68
CA ALA A 16 8.29 3.49 -1.45
C ALA A 16 9.25 4.64 -1.81
N VAL A 17 10.16 5.03 -0.91
CA VAL A 17 11.21 6.02 -1.24
C VAL A 17 12.12 5.52 -2.35
N VAL A 18 12.63 4.28 -2.23
CA VAL A 18 13.52 3.67 -3.25
C VAL A 18 12.82 3.58 -4.61
N LEU A 19 11.61 3.05 -4.64
CA LEU A 19 10.83 2.87 -5.86
C LEU A 19 10.40 4.23 -6.45
N GLY A 20 10.09 5.22 -5.62
CA GLY A 20 9.78 6.59 -6.06
C GLY A 20 10.97 7.28 -6.73
N ALA A 21 12.16 7.16 -6.14
CA ALA A 21 13.39 7.67 -6.74
C ALA A 21 13.73 6.95 -8.05
N PHE A 22 13.57 5.62 -8.09
CA PHE A 22 13.71 4.84 -9.31
C PHE A 22 12.74 5.31 -10.40
N ALA A 23 11.47 5.54 -10.06
CA ALA A 23 10.47 6.02 -11.01
C ALA A 23 10.83 7.39 -11.62
N ALA A 24 11.39 8.29 -10.81
CA ALA A 24 11.69 9.67 -11.21
C ALA A 24 13.04 9.88 -11.89
N HIS A 25 13.99 8.94 -11.80
CA HIS A 25 15.34 9.13 -12.34
C HIS A 25 15.84 7.96 -13.21
N GLY A 26 15.24 6.78 -13.06
CA GLY A 26 15.60 5.56 -13.79
C GLY A 26 14.53 5.14 -14.78
N LEU A 27 13.34 4.80 -14.26
CA LEU A 27 12.26 4.19 -15.04
C LEU A 27 11.77 5.08 -16.19
N GLU A 28 11.74 6.40 -15.99
CA GLU A 28 11.32 7.36 -17.01
C GLU A 28 12.14 7.32 -18.30
N LYS A 29 13.36 6.78 -18.26
CA LYS A 29 14.26 6.70 -19.42
C LYS A 29 13.95 5.51 -20.33
N ILE A 30 13.14 4.55 -19.87
CA ILE A 30 12.97 3.24 -20.53
C ILE A 30 11.49 2.86 -20.73
N VAL A 31 10.57 3.73 -20.32
CA VAL A 31 9.14 3.43 -20.25
C VAL A 31 8.35 4.71 -20.54
N SER A 32 7.09 4.61 -20.98
CA SER A 32 6.29 5.79 -21.34
C SER A 32 5.99 6.69 -20.13
N ALA A 33 5.74 7.99 -20.37
CA ALA A 33 5.36 8.92 -19.30
C ALA A 33 4.07 8.47 -18.55
N GLU A 34 3.13 7.85 -19.26
CA GLU A 34 1.91 7.27 -18.66
C GLU A 34 2.24 6.11 -17.72
N SER A 35 3.13 5.20 -18.13
CA SER A 35 3.62 4.11 -17.27
C SER A 35 4.34 4.65 -16.04
N VAL A 36 5.16 5.70 -16.16
CA VAL A 36 5.80 6.36 -15.00
C VAL A 36 4.75 6.94 -14.05
N ALA A 37 3.73 7.62 -14.57
CA ALA A 37 2.66 8.18 -13.75
C ALA A 37 1.86 7.08 -13.02
N SER A 38 1.58 5.98 -13.71
CA SER A 38 0.97 4.78 -13.12
C SER A 38 1.84 4.19 -12.02
N PHE A 39 3.14 3.99 -12.27
CA PHE A 39 4.09 3.48 -11.26
C PHE A 39 4.14 4.39 -10.03
N LYS A 40 4.20 5.72 -10.21
CA LYS A 40 4.16 6.71 -9.12
C LYS A 40 2.86 6.65 -8.32
N THR A 41 1.74 6.27 -8.95
CA THR A 41 0.47 6.01 -8.24
C THR A 41 0.61 4.84 -7.28
N GLY A 42 1.20 3.72 -7.71
CA GLY A 42 1.52 2.59 -6.82
C GLY A 42 2.39 3.01 -5.63
N VAL A 43 3.45 3.79 -5.89
CA VAL A 43 4.37 4.30 -4.85
C VAL A 43 3.64 5.17 -3.84
N THR A 44 2.76 6.05 -4.32
CA THR A 44 1.98 6.97 -3.48
C THR A 44 1.07 6.20 -2.53
N TYR A 45 0.32 5.22 -3.05
CA TYR A 45 -0.56 4.40 -2.22
C TYR A 45 0.22 3.52 -1.23
N GLN A 46 1.36 2.96 -1.63
CA GLN A 46 2.24 2.24 -0.71
C GLN A 46 2.71 3.15 0.45
N MET A 47 3.14 4.38 0.16
CA MET A 47 3.61 5.34 1.17
C MET A 47 2.48 5.75 2.13
N TYR A 48 1.29 6.07 1.63
CA TYR A 48 0.14 6.41 2.50
C TYR A 48 -0.20 5.29 3.47
N HIS A 49 -0.11 4.04 3.02
CA HIS A 49 -0.40 2.89 3.85
C HIS A 49 0.74 2.50 4.79
N ALA A 50 1.99 2.88 4.46
CA ALA A 50 3.09 2.85 5.42
C ALA A 50 2.82 3.81 6.59
N PHE A 51 2.40 5.05 6.32
CA PHE A 51 2.02 5.99 7.38
C PHE A 51 0.81 5.53 8.18
N LEU A 52 -0.20 4.94 7.53
CA LEU A 52 -1.34 4.33 8.22
C LEU A 52 -0.89 3.25 9.20
N LEU A 53 0.01 2.34 8.79
CA LEU A 53 0.52 1.30 9.68
C LEU A 53 1.40 1.85 10.80
N LEU A 54 2.20 2.89 10.54
CA LEU A 54 2.93 3.60 11.61
C LEU A 54 1.95 4.10 12.67
N PHE A 55 0.90 4.81 12.26
CA PHE A 55 -0.16 5.28 13.16
C PHE A 55 -0.84 4.13 13.93
N VAL A 56 -1.23 3.05 13.24
CA VAL A 56 -1.83 1.86 13.88
C VAL A 56 -0.89 1.20 14.88
N GLY A 57 0.41 1.19 14.59
CA GLY A 57 1.45 0.60 15.43
C GLY A 57 1.71 1.38 16.72
N ILE A 58 1.65 2.72 16.67
CA ILE A 58 1.97 3.60 17.81
C ILE A 58 0.77 3.92 18.71
N THR A 59 -0.47 3.94 18.19
CA THR A 59 -1.63 4.41 18.97
C THR A 59 -2.18 3.33 19.89
N ASP A 60 -2.54 3.70 21.12
CA ASP A 60 -3.24 2.81 22.06
C ASP A 60 -4.77 2.91 21.97
N LYS A 61 -5.29 3.80 21.12
CA LYS A 61 -6.74 4.00 20.91
C LYS A 61 -7.37 2.95 19.98
N ILE A 62 -6.61 1.96 19.50
CA ILE A 62 -7.08 0.88 18.63
C ILE A 62 -6.96 -0.46 19.34
N SER A 63 -8.06 -1.23 19.37
CA SER A 63 -8.05 -2.56 19.98
C SER A 63 -7.05 -3.50 19.29
N ALA A 64 -6.48 -4.46 20.04
CA ALA A 64 -5.53 -5.43 19.47
C ALA A 64 -6.12 -6.23 18.30
N LYS A 65 -7.42 -6.56 18.36
CA LYS A 65 -8.16 -7.24 17.28
C LYS A 65 -8.23 -6.37 16.03
N THR A 66 -8.63 -5.10 16.17
CA THR A 66 -8.69 -4.14 15.06
C THR A 66 -7.30 -3.95 14.45
N LYS A 67 -6.24 -3.78 15.26
CA LYS A 67 -4.85 -3.66 14.77
C LYS A 67 -4.45 -4.84 13.88
N LYS A 68 -4.76 -6.07 14.29
CA LYS A 68 -4.44 -7.29 13.52
C LYS A 68 -5.19 -7.34 12.18
N ILE A 69 -6.48 -7.00 12.18
CA ILE A 69 -7.30 -6.99 10.95
C ILE A 69 -6.82 -5.90 9.99
N SER A 70 -6.65 -4.66 10.48
CA SER A 70 -6.13 -3.55 9.67
C SER A 70 -4.74 -3.85 9.12
N TYR A 71 -3.85 -4.45 9.91
CA TYR A 71 -2.54 -4.89 9.44
C TYR A 71 -2.64 -5.84 8.24
N LEU A 72 -3.44 -6.89 8.34
CA LEU A 72 -3.56 -7.88 7.27
C LEU A 72 -4.18 -7.26 5.99
N LEU A 73 -5.26 -6.49 6.15
CA LEU A 73 -5.92 -5.82 5.04
C LEU A 73 -4.99 -4.82 4.33
N VAL A 74 -4.22 -4.05 5.08
CA VAL A 74 -3.27 -3.08 4.50
C VAL A 74 -2.14 -3.79 3.78
N VAL A 75 -1.50 -4.80 4.39
CA VAL A 75 -0.37 -5.50 3.77
C VAL A 75 -0.80 -6.19 2.48
N LEU A 76 -1.88 -6.98 2.51
CA LEU A 76 -2.41 -7.64 1.32
C LEU A 76 -2.90 -6.61 0.29
N GLY A 77 -3.56 -5.54 0.74
CA GLY A 77 -4.03 -4.48 -0.12
C GLY A 77 -2.91 -3.73 -0.82
N VAL A 78 -1.79 -3.43 -0.15
CA VAL A 78 -0.61 -2.80 -0.77
C VAL A 78 0.05 -3.74 -1.78
N VAL A 79 0.22 -5.01 -1.43
CA VAL A 79 0.81 -6.00 -2.35
C VAL A 79 -0.06 -6.15 -3.61
N PHE A 80 -1.38 -6.27 -3.44
CA PHE A 80 -2.29 -6.44 -4.58
C PHE A 80 -2.51 -5.16 -5.37
N PHE A 81 -2.65 -4.01 -4.70
CA PHE A 81 -2.90 -2.73 -5.37
C PHE A 81 -1.62 -2.14 -5.95
N SER A 82 -0.63 -1.85 -5.11
CA SER A 82 0.60 -1.17 -5.54
C SER A 82 1.50 -2.12 -6.33
N GLY A 83 1.64 -3.38 -5.87
CA GLY A 83 2.46 -4.38 -6.56
C GLY A 83 1.99 -4.69 -7.98
N SER A 84 0.68 -4.84 -8.20
CA SER A 84 0.14 -5.05 -9.55
C SER A 84 0.30 -3.83 -10.45
N ILE A 85 0.13 -2.61 -9.91
CA ILE A 85 0.38 -1.36 -10.65
C ILE A 85 1.84 -1.26 -11.09
N TYR A 86 2.80 -1.66 -10.24
CA TYR A 86 4.21 -1.72 -10.65
C TYR A 86 4.41 -2.67 -11.83
N GLY A 87 3.87 -3.88 -11.75
CA GLY A 87 3.94 -4.86 -12.85
C GLY A 87 3.31 -4.35 -14.14
N LEU A 88 2.11 -3.75 -14.06
CA LEU A 88 1.41 -3.16 -15.21
C LEU A 88 2.18 -1.99 -15.82
N ALA A 89 2.75 -1.12 -15.00
CA ALA A 89 3.55 0.02 -15.46
C ALA A 89 4.85 -0.44 -16.17
N THR A 90 5.44 -1.55 -15.70
CA THR A 90 6.65 -2.15 -16.28
C THR A 90 6.36 -3.28 -17.27
N ASN A 91 5.13 -3.42 -17.75
CA ASN A 91 4.72 -4.58 -18.56
C ASN A 91 5.56 -4.75 -19.83
N SER A 92 5.96 -3.64 -20.47
CA SER A 92 6.82 -3.65 -21.66
C SER A 92 8.25 -4.14 -21.41
N LEU A 93 8.66 -4.21 -20.13
CA LEU A 93 9.99 -4.65 -19.70
C LEU A 93 9.98 -6.09 -19.15
N SER A 94 8.80 -6.73 -19.11
CA SER A 94 8.58 -8.03 -18.50
C SER A 94 8.34 -9.11 -19.55
N GLY A 95 8.82 -10.33 -19.29
CA GLY A 95 8.44 -11.51 -20.08
C GLY A 95 7.03 -12.04 -19.76
N PHE A 96 6.39 -11.51 -18.72
CA PHE A 96 5.02 -11.82 -18.30
C PHE A 96 4.08 -10.65 -18.59
N ASP A 97 2.89 -10.92 -19.16
CA ASP A 97 1.86 -9.92 -19.41
C ASP A 97 0.96 -9.71 -18.18
N PHE A 98 1.29 -8.68 -17.39
CA PHE A 98 0.56 -8.25 -16.20
C PHE A 98 -0.88 -7.81 -16.48
N LYS A 99 -1.26 -7.50 -17.73
CA LYS A 99 -2.66 -7.19 -18.07
C LYS A 99 -3.59 -8.38 -17.78
N THR A 100 -3.08 -9.61 -17.85
CA THR A 100 -3.83 -10.84 -17.53
C THR A 100 -4.32 -10.89 -16.09
N ILE A 101 -3.65 -10.17 -15.18
CA ILE A 101 -3.98 -10.10 -13.76
C ILE A 101 -4.43 -8.69 -13.33
N ALA A 102 -4.91 -7.87 -14.28
CA ALA A 102 -5.32 -6.49 -14.01
C ALA A 102 -6.45 -6.38 -12.95
N LEU A 103 -7.26 -7.41 -12.76
CA LEU A 103 -8.28 -7.44 -11.68
C LEU A 103 -7.70 -7.59 -10.27
N ILE A 104 -6.41 -7.88 -10.11
CA ILE A 104 -5.77 -7.87 -8.78
C ILE A 104 -5.74 -6.46 -8.20
N THR A 105 -5.56 -5.42 -9.04
CA THR A 105 -5.57 -4.02 -8.61
C THR A 105 -6.85 -3.64 -7.86
N PRO A 106 -8.07 -3.77 -8.44
CA PRO A 106 -9.30 -3.40 -7.74
C PRO A 106 -9.56 -4.25 -6.49
N VAL A 107 -9.16 -5.53 -6.46
CA VAL A 107 -9.24 -6.35 -5.24
C VAL A 107 -8.35 -5.75 -4.15
N GLY A 108 -7.11 -5.37 -4.47
CA GLY A 108 -6.23 -4.66 -3.55
C GLY A 108 -6.85 -3.36 -3.05
N GLY A 109 -7.46 -2.57 -3.94
CA GLY A 109 -8.15 -1.32 -3.60
C GLY A 109 -9.29 -1.55 -2.60
N LEU A 110 -10.09 -2.60 -2.80
CA LEU A 110 -11.16 -2.98 -1.88
C LEU A 110 -10.64 -3.35 -0.48
N LEU A 111 -9.51 -4.07 -0.41
CA LEU A 111 -8.86 -4.39 0.87
C LEU A 111 -8.42 -3.12 1.61
N LEU A 112 -7.82 -2.17 0.89
CA LEU A 112 -7.40 -0.89 1.45
C LEU A 112 -8.60 -0.07 1.95
N ILE A 113 -9.67 0.03 1.15
CA ILE A 113 -10.94 0.67 1.56
C ILE A 113 -11.48 0.02 2.84
N THR A 114 -11.49 -1.31 2.90
CA THR A 114 -11.98 -2.06 4.06
C THR A 114 -11.11 -1.79 5.30
N ALA A 115 -9.80 -1.65 5.14
CA ALA A 115 -8.91 -1.32 6.26
C ALA A 115 -9.27 0.04 6.89
N TRP A 116 -9.53 1.06 6.07
CA TRP A 116 -10.00 2.37 6.53
C TRP A 116 -11.37 2.30 7.21
N ALA A 117 -12.32 1.56 6.62
CA ALA A 117 -13.64 1.37 7.21
C ALA A 117 -13.58 0.70 8.60
N VAL A 118 -12.73 -0.31 8.77
CA VAL A 118 -12.51 -0.99 10.06
C VAL A 118 -11.95 -0.03 11.11
N LEU A 119 -11.01 0.84 10.72
CA LEU A 119 -10.47 1.86 11.61
C LEU A 119 -11.50 2.93 11.97
N LEU A 120 -12.28 3.39 11.00
CA LEU A 120 -13.41 4.32 11.23
C LEU A 120 -14.38 3.74 12.27
N ILE A 121 -14.82 2.50 12.09
CA ILE A 121 -15.74 1.83 13.03
C ILE A 121 -15.11 1.69 14.43
N ASN A 122 -13.80 1.46 14.53
CA ASN A 122 -13.11 1.44 15.82
C ASN A 122 -13.19 2.82 16.51
N PHE A 123 -12.93 3.90 15.78
CA PHE A 123 -12.92 5.25 16.35
C PHE A 123 -14.31 5.78 16.70
N LEU A 124 -15.34 5.44 15.92
CA LEU A 124 -16.73 5.76 16.24
C LEU A 124 -17.22 5.10 17.55
N LYS A 125 -16.54 4.06 18.02
CA LYS A 125 -16.87 3.36 19.28
C LYS A 125 -16.08 3.85 20.48
N LEU A 126 -15.14 4.79 20.30
CA LEU A 126 -14.47 5.42 21.43
C LEU A 126 -15.48 6.25 22.21
N LYS A 127 -15.47 6.12 23.54
CA LYS A 127 -16.23 7.03 24.39
C LYS A 127 -15.58 8.41 24.30
N GLN A 128 -16.40 9.46 24.18
CA GLN A 128 -15.93 10.82 24.42
C GLN A 128 -15.61 10.94 25.91
N ASP A 129 -14.39 11.39 26.20
CA ASP A 129 -13.96 11.75 27.55
C ASP A 129 -14.68 13.04 28.00
#